data_AF-A0A8H4WQV4-F1
#
_entry.id   AF-A0A8H4WQV4-F1
#
_cell.length_a   1.000
_cell.length_b   1.000
_cell.length_c   1.000
_cell.angle_alpha   90.00
_cell.angle_beta   90.00
_cell.angle_gamma   90.00
#
_symmetry.space_group_name_H-M   'P 1'
#
loop_
_entity.id
_entity.type
_entity.pdbx_description
1 polymer ?
#
loop_
_entity_poly.entity_id
_entity_poly.type
_entity_poly.pdbx_seq_one_letter_code
_entity_poly.pdbx_strand_id
1 'polypeptide(L)'
;MIENPGENQERWRNTPVSERIDIFMKWLGAACNKDSLFIVDDIEAFGYTKIPTILGYPAHHALVSTRDSNLIWTGRYFREFRLPPLGYIDTVKILERTLESLSRDSTYRNDLDLVAHRVQGHPLAARNAMPFIMQYLPTYDSPNAAFADLFASDDPEERKLFLKFNFEDRSLWAAFNTSLERLEFQKDHLSAASLLQILPFLCFHNDSVDDFFKMDKRCLRESKEELSDIVVLQSGFAVISSELFKLRGVSFYLYNDTSSRTKALNIHPLMSQYMLLHIDEQRRISLMRQVLQLFYNLVAIAAEREVQIKPHVQHCIRVCRGLGVSPNDLDLADRVMKWVSGLLEEGEEAQELGDSDEGGENPFDDPVELLQESVDEFVTLCFGMREKLHGYGNLMSEGSAAYKMIVDCNTAYKEVRRHLGAHESVPESCKPDLAEAITVFQDMVRSLSIYPEFILELEDFRGRLQQDQ
;
A
#
# COMPACT_ATOMS: atom_id res chain seq x y z
N MET A 1 21.85 21.10 42.74
CA MET A 1 21.98 19.97 43.68
C MET A 1 20.57 19.53 44.04
N ILE A 2 20.21 18.29 43.73
CA ILE A 2 18.92 17.72 44.13
C ILE A 2 19.11 17.28 45.58
N GLU A 3 18.65 18.10 46.53
CA GLU A 3 18.65 17.77 47.97
C GLU A 3 17.63 16.64 48.20
N ASN A 4 18.11 15.50 48.69
CA ASN A 4 17.36 14.30 49.05
C ASN A 4 16.29 13.81 48.03
N PRO A 5 16.63 12.86 47.13
CA PRO A 5 15.72 12.33 46.11
C PRO A 5 14.37 11.83 46.64
N GLY A 6 14.35 11.26 47.87
CA GLY A 6 13.13 10.75 48.50
C GLY A 6 12.15 11.87 48.87
N GLU A 7 12.63 12.95 49.49
CA GLU A 7 11.81 14.11 49.85
C GLU A 7 11.29 14.84 48.61
N ASN A 8 12.08 14.95 47.55
CA ASN A 8 11.61 15.54 46.29
C ASN A 8 10.56 14.67 45.60
N GLN A 9 10.70 13.35 45.66
CA GLN A 9 9.70 12.45 45.10
C GLN A 9 8.38 12.55 45.88
N GLU A 10 8.43 12.62 47.20
CA GLU A 10 7.25 12.78 48.05
C GLU A 10 6.60 14.15 47.87
N ARG A 11 7.40 15.21 47.80
CA ARG A 11 6.93 16.56 47.47
C ARG A 11 6.26 16.59 46.10
N TRP A 12 6.89 16.00 45.08
CA TRP A 12 6.31 15.88 43.74
C TRP A 12 4.98 15.10 43.76
N ARG A 13 4.89 14.01 44.53
CA ARG A 13 3.65 13.22 44.70
C ARG A 13 2.54 13.99 45.40
N ASN A 14 2.87 14.97 46.24
CA ASN A 14 1.90 15.80 46.98
C ASN A 14 1.56 17.12 46.27
N THR A 15 2.36 17.58 45.31
CA THR A 15 2.04 18.74 44.46
C THR A 15 0.77 18.47 43.65
N PRO A 16 -0.19 19.40 43.56
CA PRO A 16 -1.35 19.26 42.68
C PRO A 16 -0.95 19.01 41.22
N VAL A 17 -1.75 18.23 40.48
CA VAL A 17 -1.45 17.87 39.08
C VAL A 17 -1.28 19.10 38.19
N SER A 18 -2.12 20.12 38.36
CA SER A 18 -2.02 21.38 37.62
C SER A 18 -0.68 22.08 37.86
N GLU A 19 -0.23 22.13 39.11
CA GLU A 19 1.06 22.74 39.47
C GLU A 19 2.25 21.91 38.96
N ARG A 20 2.15 20.57 38.95
CA ARG A 20 3.18 19.72 38.32
C ARG A 20 3.30 19.99 36.82
N ILE A 21 2.17 20.16 36.13
CA ILE A 21 2.15 20.52 34.70
C ILE A 21 2.83 21.87 34.50
N ASP A 22 2.49 22.89 35.30
CA ASP A 22 3.09 24.22 35.18
C ASP A 22 4.60 24.20 35.41
N ILE A 23 5.07 23.48 36.44
CA ILE A 23 6.49 23.28 36.72
C ILE A 23 7.19 22.60 35.54
N PHE A 24 6.59 21.53 35.02
CA PHE A 24 7.14 20.79 33.88
C PHE A 24 7.21 21.65 32.62
N MET A 25 6.15 22.39 32.28
CA MET A 25 6.12 23.26 31.09
C MET A 25 7.12 24.40 31.19
N LYS A 26 7.25 25.00 32.37
CA LYS A 26 8.25 26.04 32.62
C LYS A 26 9.67 25.48 32.49
N TRP A 27 9.91 24.28 33.03
CA TRP A 27 11.19 23.58 32.87
C TRP A 27 11.45 23.27 31.40
N LEU A 28 10.50 22.68 30.68
CA LEU A 28 10.64 22.26 29.28
C LEU A 28 11.09 23.40 28.36
N GLY A 29 10.57 24.62 28.57
CA GLY A 29 10.96 25.82 27.81
C GLY A 29 12.18 26.58 28.32
N ALA A 30 12.76 26.18 29.45
CA ALA A 30 13.91 26.87 30.02
C ALA A 30 15.17 26.70 29.15
N ALA A 31 16.05 27.72 29.17
CA ALA A 31 17.29 27.69 28.39
C ALA A 31 18.22 26.53 28.76
N CYS A 32 18.13 26.02 30.00
CA CYS A 32 18.89 24.85 30.43
C CYS A 32 18.46 23.53 29.77
N ASN A 33 17.28 23.49 29.12
CA ASN A 33 16.77 22.31 28.43
C ASN A 33 16.78 22.47 26.91
N LYS A 34 17.59 23.38 26.38
CA LYS A 34 17.69 23.62 24.94
C LYS A 34 18.10 22.38 24.16
N ASP A 35 18.96 21.55 24.75
CA ASP A 35 19.49 20.33 24.11
C ASP A 35 18.64 19.08 24.42
N SER A 36 17.50 19.24 25.09
CA SER A 36 16.61 18.14 25.45
C SER A 36 15.65 17.79 24.29
N LEU A 37 15.40 16.48 24.10
CA LEU A 37 14.39 15.98 23.16
C LEU A 37 13.10 15.61 23.90
N PHE A 38 11.99 16.22 23.51
CA PHE A 38 10.65 15.85 23.98
C PHE A 38 10.02 14.83 23.03
N ILE A 39 9.81 13.60 23.50
CA ILE A 39 9.21 12.53 22.70
C ILE A 39 7.75 12.35 23.09
N VAL A 40 6.86 12.41 22.11
CA VAL A 40 5.44 12.09 22.25
C VAL A 40 5.17 10.86 21.40
N ASP A 41 4.93 9.74 22.06
CA ASP A 41 4.57 8.49 21.39
C ASP A 41 3.05 8.42 21.22
N ASP A 42 2.61 8.08 20.00
CA ASP A 42 1.22 7.85 19.60
C ASP A 42 0.29 8.99 20.04
N ILE A 43 0.49 10.18 19.46
CA ILE A 43 -0.13 11.43 19.92
C ILE A 43 -1.67 11.40 20.02
N GLU A 44 -2.33 10.57 19.20
CA GLU A 44 -3.78 10.40 19.22
C GLU A 44 -4.28 9.67 20.46
N ALA A 45 -3.42 8.92 21.18
CA ALA A 45 -3.75 8.28 22.45
C ALA A 45 -4.13 9.31 23.54
N PHE A 46 -3.71 10.57 23.39
CA PHE A 46 -4.09 11.69 24.25
C PHE A 46 -5.43 12.35 23.84
N GLY A 47 -6.02 11.92 22.72
CA GLY A 47 -7.23 12.46 22.12
C GLY A 47 -6.99 13.63 21.16
N TYR A 48 -7.70 13.63 20.03
CA TYR A 48 -7.54 14.63 18.96
C TYR A 48 -7.65 16.09 19.43
N THR A 49 -8.48 16.38 20.43
CA THR A 49 -8.65 17.74 20.97
C THR A 49 -7.43 18.24 21.74
N LYS A 50 -6.54 17.35 22.19
CA LYS A 50 -5.32 17.69 22.93
C LYS A 50 -4.11 17.88 22.01
N ILE A 51 -4.15 17.36 20.78
CA ILE A 51 -3.05 17.44 19.81
C ILE A 51 -2.52 18.88 19.64
N PRO A 52 -3.35 19.92 19.38
CA PRO A 52 -2.85 21.28 19.20
C PRO A 52 -2.12 21.82 20.45
N THR A 53 -2.62 21.47 21.63
CA THR A 53 -2.02 21.86 22.90
C THR A 53 -0.66 21.18 23.10
N ILE A 54 -0.56 19.88 22.83
CA ILE A 54 0.69 19.10 22.97
C ILE A 54 1.75 19.60 21.98
N LEU A 55 1.36 19.82 20.72
CA LEU A 55 2.25 20.37 19.70
C LEU A 55 2.68 21.82 20.00
N GLY A 56 1.88 22.56 20.78
CA GLY A 56 2.18 23.90 21.26
C GLY A 56 3.04 23.97 22.53
N TYR A 57 3.42 22.82 23.13
CA TYR A 57 4.29 22.84 24.30
C TYR A 57 5.66 23.45 23.99
N PRO A 58 6.26 24.18 24.95
CA PRO A 58 7.46 24.99 24.73
C PRO A 58 8.74 24.14 24.68
N ALA A 59 8.73 23.01 23.98
CA ALA A 59 9.92 22.19 23.74
C ALA A 59 10.78 22.79 22.62
N HIS A 60 12.10 22.83 22.82
CA HIS A 60 13.06 23.23 21.78
C HIS A 60 13.14 22.20 20.66
N HIS A 61 13.15 20.91 21.01
CA HIS A 61 13.13 19.79 20.09
C HIS A 61 12.00 18.83 20.48
N ALA A 62 11.17 18.44 19.51
CA ALA A 62 10.10 17.47 19.70
C ALA A 62 10.12 16.41 18.61
N LEU A 63 9.97 15.14 19.02
CA LEU A 63 9.71 14.01 18.14
C LEU A 63 8.32 13.47 18.47
N VAL A 64 7.48 13.35 17.46
CA VAL A 64 6.09 12.89 17.63
C VAL A 64 5.86 11.71 16.69
N SER A 65 5.41 10.58 17.24
CA SER A 65 4.85 9.50 16.43
C SER A 65 3.32 9.63 16.37
N THR A 66 2.76 9.33 15.21
CA THR A 66 1.35 9.57 14.89
C THR A 66 0.92 8.58 13.80
N ARG A 67 -0.37 8.22 13.80
CA ARG A 67 -1.03 7.51 12.70
C ARG A 67 -1.84 8.46 11.80
N ASP A 68 -1.94 9.73 12.16
CA ASP A 68 -2.62 10.74 11.36
C ASP A 68 -1.70 11.27 10.26
N SER A 69 -1.83 10.69 9.06
CA SER A 69 -1.13 11.14 7.86
C SER A 69 -1.64 12.49 7.30
N ASN A 70 -2.61 13.12 7.97
CA ASN A 70 -3.05 14.50 7.71
C ASN A 70 -2.49 15.51 8.69
N LEU A 71 -1.70 15.10 9.68
CA LEU A 71 -1.29 15.99 10.76
C LEU A 71 -0.40 17.11 10.22
N ILE A 72 -0.95 18.33 10.16
CA ILE A 72 -0.25 19.53 9.74
C ILE A 72 -0.22 20.51 10.92
N TRP A 73 0.97 21.03 11.22
CA TRP A 73 1.15 22.03 12.26
C TRP A 73 1.98 23.22 11.78
N THR A 74 1.43 24.43 11.93
CA THR A 74 2.07 25.68 11.47
C THR A 74 2.65 26.51 12.61
N GLY A 75 2.44 26.12 13.87
CA GLY A 75 2.90 26.87 15.04
C GLY A 75 4.42 26.88 15.25
N ARG A 76 5.16 25.97 14.59
CA ARG A 76 6.63 25.89 14.58
C ARG A 76 7.11 25.18 13.33
N TYR A 77 8.44 25.19 13.10
CA TYR A 77 9.03 24.34 12.07
C TYR A 77 8.67 22.87 12.32
N PHE A 78 8.05 22.23 11.34
CA PHE A 78 7.55 20.87 11.40
C PHE A 78 8.10 20.10 10.20
N ARG A 79 8.80 19.00 10.46
CA ARG A 79 9.31 18.09 9.43
C ARG A 79 8.63 16.74 9.62
N GLU A 80 7.90 16.32 8.60
CA GLU A 80 7.30 14.99 8.53
C GLU A 80 8.35 13.97 8.07
N PHE A 81 8.35 12.79 8.68
CA PHE A 81 9.13 11.64 8.24
C PHE A 81 8.19 10.44 8.15
N ARG A 82 7.95 9.95 6.93
CA ARG A 82 7.08 8.80 6.69
C ARG A 82 7.90 7.51 6.77
N LEU A 83 7.39 6.53 7.50
CA LEU A 83 7.99 5.21 7.60
C LEU A 83 7.48 4.35 6.44
N PRO A 84 8.34 3.93 5.49
CA PRO A 84 7.94 2.97 4.48
C PRO A 84 7.83 1.55 5.08
N PRO A 85 7.20 0.60 4.38
CA PRO A 85 7.38 -0.82 4.65
C PRO A 85 8.87 -1.20 4.66
N LEU A 86 9.21 -2.25 5.39
CA LEU A 86 10.58 -2.77 5.38
C LEU A 86 10.92 -3.34 4.01
N GLY A 87 12.17 -3.13 3.58
CA GLY A 87 12.70 -3.84 2.43
C GLY A 87 12.73 -5.35 2.69
N TYR A 88 12.73 -6.12 1.60
CA TYR A 88 12.77 -7.59 1.63
C TYR A 88 13.89 -8.13 2.53
N ILE A 89 15.12 -7.65 2.36
CA ILE A 89 16.29 -8.09 3.13
C ILE A 89 16.09 -7.87 4.64
N ASP A 90 15.56 -6.72 5.04
CA ASP A 90 15.35 -6.43 6.45
C ASP A 90 14.18 -7.20 7.05
N THR A 91 13.18 -7.52 6.23
CA THR A 91 12.09 -8.44 6.60
C THR A 91 12.61 -9.83 6.89
N VAL A 92 13.44 -10.39 5.99
CA VAL A 92 14.09 -11.70 6.19
C VAL A 92 14.94 -11.70 7.47
N LYS A 93 15.72 -10.66 7.72
CA LYS A 93 16.52 -10.55 8.97
C LYS A 93 15.66 -10.57 10.23
N ILE A 94 14.46 -9.98 10.22
CA ILE A 94 13.53 -10.06 11.36
C ILE A 94 13.04 -11.49 11.54
N LEU A 95 12.68 -12.18 10.46
CA LEU A 95 12.25 -13.57 10.49
C LEU A 95 13.34 -14.48 11.05
N GLU A 96 14.57 -14.37 10.52
CA GLU A 96 15.74 -15.14 10.98
C GLU A 96 16.02 -14.93 12.46
N ARG A 97 16.11 -13.67 12.92
CA ARG A 97 16.36 -13.36 14.34
C ARG A 97 15.25 -13.84 15.25
N THR A 98 14.00 -13.76 14.78
CA THR A 98 12.85 -14.28 15.52
C THR A 98 12.96 -15.79 15.65
N LEU A 99 13.24 -16.49 14.56
CA LEU A 99 13.45 -17.92 14.56
C LEU A 99 14.61 -18.33 15.49
N GLU A 100 15.77 -17.69 15.40
CA GLU A 100 16.93 -17.96 16.26
C GLU A 100 16.62 -17.82 17.76
N SER A 101 15.72 -16.90 18.11
CA SER A 101 15.28 -16.68 19.49
C SER A 101 14.30 -17.75 19.98
N LEU A 102 13.57 -18.41 19.08
CA LEU A 102 12.48 -19.35 19.40
C LEU A 102 12.90 -20.81 19.24
N SER A 103 13.74 -21.14 18.27
CA SER A 103 14.09 -22.52 17.92
C SER A 103 15.48 -22.65 17.30
N ARG A 104 16.04 -23.86 17.42
CA ARG A 104 17.25 -24.31 16.71
C ARG A 104 16.96 -25.32 15.60
N ASP A 105 15.69 -25.67 15.40
CA ASP A 105 15.26 -26.59 14.36
C ASP A 105 15.49 -25.95 12.98
N SER A 106 16.25 -26.63 12.13
CA SER A 106 16.60 -26.17 10.79
C SER A 106 15.43 -26.19 9.82
N THR A 107 14.37 -26.95 10.10
CA THR A 107 13.20 -27.09 9.21
C THR A 107 12.54 -25.74 8.93
N TYR A 108 12.46 -24.87 9.95
CA TYR A 108 11.87 -23.54 9.83
C TYR A 108 12.77 -22.50 9.14
N ARG A 109 14.02 -22.86 8.77
CA ARG A 109 14.95 -21.96 8.08
C ARG A 109 14.78 -21.97 6.56
N ASN A 110 14.19 -23.03 6.02
CA ASN A 110 13.96 -23.15 4.59
C ASN A 110 12.81 -22.23 4.19
N ASP A 111 12.86 -21.66 2.99
CA ASP A 111 11.73 -20.92 2.39
C ASP A 111 11.25 -19.69 3.21
N LEU A 112 12.14 -19.04 3.97
CA LEU A 112 11.83 -17.81 4.71
C LEU A 112 11.47 -16.64 3.78
N ASP A 113 11.94 -16.69 2.54
CA ASP A 113 11.58 -15.79 1.46
C ASP A 113 10.07 -15.81 1.21
N LEU A 114 9.42 -16.98 1.14
CA LEU A 114 7.97 -17.08 0.95
C LEU A 114 7.20 -16.35 2.06
N VAL A 115 7.65 -16.49 3.31
CA VAL A 115 7.08 -15.79 4.46
C VAL A 115 7.29 -14.28 4.34
N ALA A 116 8.48 -13.85 3.94
CA ALA A 116 8.81 -12.43 3.74
C ALA A 116 7.91 -11.79 2.67
N HIS A 117 7.65 -12.48 1.57
CA HIS A 117 6.75 -12.02 0.50
C HIS A 117 5.31 -11.86 1.00
N ARG A 118 4.81 -12.76 1.86
CA ARG A 118 3.43 -12.63 2.40
C ARG A 118 3.27 -11.55 3.47
N VAL A 119 4.31 -11.27 4.26
CA VAL A 119 4.23 -10.22 5.29
C VAL A 119 4.52 -8.82 4.74
N GLN A 120 5.07 -8.74 3.52
CA GLN A 120 5.21 -7.51 2.71
C GLN A 120 5.84 -6.35 3.47
N GLY A 121 6.92 -6.62 4.17
CA GLY A 121 7.64 -5.58 4.90
C GLY A 121 6.93 -5.03 6.14
N HIS A 122 5.79 -5.59 6.56
CA HIS A 122 5.14 -5.15 7.79
C HIS A 122 5.88 -5.68 9.03
N PRO A 123 6.52 -4.82 9.85
CA PRO A 123 7.43 -5.27 10.91
C PRO A 123 6.76 -6.18 11.95
N LEU A 124 5.53 -5.85 12.35
CA LEU A 124 4.77 -6.66 13.31
C LEU A 124 4.32 -7.99 12.71
N ALA A 125 4.03 -8.05 11.41
CA ALA A 125 3.62 -9.29 10.76
C ALA A 125 4.81 -10.24 10.66
N ALA A 126 5.98 -9.72 10.25
CA ALA A 126 7.23 -10.46 10.25
C ALA A 126 7.59 -10.99 11.64
N ARG A 127 7.40 -10.17 12.70
CA ARG A 127 7.64 -10.60 14.08
C ARG A 127 6.68 -11.70 14.55
N ASN A 128 5.43 -11.68 14.07
CA ASN A 128 4.40 -12.65 14.45
C ASN A 128 4.44 -13.94 13.62
N ALA A 129 5.01 -13.92 12.41
CA ALA A 129 4.99 -15.04 11.48
C ALA A 129 5.64 -16.31 12.04
N MET A 130 6.90 -16.26 12.47
CA MET A 130 7.59 -17.46 12.97
C MET A 130 6.92 -18.11 14.20
N PRO A 131 6.54 -17.36 15.26
CA PRO A 131 5.81 -17.97 16.37
C PRO A 131 4.46 -18.56 15.94
N PHE A 132 3.76 -17.93 15.00
CA PHE A 132 2.52 -18.49 14.44
C PHE A 132 2.78 -19.83 13.73
N ILE A 133 3.76 -19.86 12.83
CA ILE A 133 4.14 -21.06 12.05
C ILE A 133 4.48 -22.22 12.99
N MET A 134 5.31 -21.97 13.99
CA MET A 134 5.72 -22.99 14.95
C MET A 134 4.56 -23.49 15.83
N GLN A 135 3.55 -22.65 16.06
CA GLN A 135 2.40 -23.02 16.90
C GLN A 135 1.31 -23.75 16.11
N TYR A 136 1.00 -23.32 14.90
CA TYR A 136 -0.15 -23.79 14.14
C TYR A 136 0.19 -24.70 12.97
N LEU A 137 1.41 -24.62 12.44
CA LEU A 137 1.87 -25.38 11.28
C LEU A 137 3.04 -26.35 11.55
N PRO A 138 3.31 -26.84 12.78
CA PRO A 138 4.53 -27.61 13.05
C PRO A 138 4.53 -29.01 12.43
N THR A 139 3.37 -29.51 11.98
CA THR A 139 3.22 -30.86 11.40
C THR A 139 3.34 -30.89 9.88
N TYR A 140 3.44 -29.73 9.22
CA TYR A 140 3.64 -29.66 7.78
C TYR A 140 5.09 -29.97 7.43
N ASP A 141 5.31 -30.64 6.28
CA ASP A 141 6.65 -30.95 5.79
C ASP A 141 7.45 -29.68 5.45
N SER A 142 6.77 -28.64 4.94
CA SER A 142 7.29 -27.28 4.83
C SER A 142 6.34 -26.29 5.53
N PRO A 143 6.60 -25.96 6.82
CA PRO A 143 5.75 -25.03 7.57
C PRO A 143 5.71 -23.62 6.99
N ASN A 144 6.80 -23.17 6.36
CA ASN A 144 6.89 -21.83 5.76
C ASN A 144 6.12 -21.74 4.44
N ALA A 145 6.13 -22.79 3.61
CA ALA A 145 5.26 -22.88 2.45
C ALA A 145 3.79 -22.95 2.86
N ALA A 146 3.44 -23.79 3.85
CA ALA A 146 2.08 -23.86 4.37
C ALA A 146 1.57 -22.51 4.91
N PHE A 147 2.45 -21.68 5.48
CA PHE A 147 2.11 -20.31 5.85
C PHE A 147 1.85 -19.43 4.65
N ALA A 148 2.67 -19.54 3.61
CA ALA A 148 2.49 -18.78 2.39
C ALA A 148 1.16 -19.13 1.70
N ASP A 149 0.77 -20.40 1.75
CA ASP A 149 -0.47 -20.93 1.20
C ASP A 149 -1.72 -20.39 1.93
N LEU A 150 -1.62 -20.00 3.21
CA LEU A 150 -2.75 -19.37 3.92
C LEU A 150 -3.28 -18.14 3.18
N PHE A 151 -2.41 -17.38 2.51
CA PHE A 151 -2.80 -16.17 1.79
C PHE A 151 -3.38 -16.45 0.40
N ALA A 152 -3.06 -17.61 -0.18
CA ALA A 152 -3.65 -18.14 -1.40
C ALA A 152 -4.93 -18.96 -1.14
N SER A 153 -5.13 -19.41 0.10
CA SER A 153 -6.31 -20.14 0.55
C SER A 153 -7.59 -19.34 0.30
N ASP A 154 -8.60 -20.02 -0.19
CA ASP A 154 -9.93 -19.48 -0.36
C ASP A 154 -10.69 -19.38 0.99
N ASP A 155 -10.14 -19.96 2.08
CA ASP A 155 -10.69 -19.84 3.43
C ASP A 155 -10.31 -18.49 4.08
N PRO A 156 -11.26 -17.56 4.28
CA PRO A 156 -11.00 -16.30 4.98
C PRO A 156 -10.63 -16.48 6.47
N GLU A 157 -11.09 -17.53 7.13
CA GLU A 157 -10.88 -17.70 8.57
C GLU A 157 -9.44 -18.14 8.89
N GLU A 158 -8.78 -18.87 7.98
CA GLU A 158 -7.35 -19.20 8.09
C GLU A 158 -6.46 -17.93 8.10
N ARG A 159 -6.69 -17.01 7.16
CA ARG A 159 -5.99 -15.71 7.10
C ARG A 159 -6.27 -14.87 8.34
N LYS A 160 -7.53 -14.86 8.77
CA LYS A 160 -7.98 -14.13 9.96
C LYS A 160 -7.34 -14.66 11.23
N LEU A 161 -7.07 -15.96 11.31
CA LEU A 161 -6.37 -16.58 12.44
C LEU A 161 -4.96 -15.99 12.59
N PHE A 162 -4.22 -15.83 11.49
CA PHE A 162 -2.91 -15.16 11.51
C PHE A 162 -3.01 -13.69 11.91
N LEU A 163 -3.93 -12.92 11.33
CA LEU A 163 -4.09 -11.50 11.69
C LEU A 163 -4.42 -11.30 13.18
N LYS A 164 -5.20 -12.21 13.77
CA LYS A 164 -5.57 -12.20 15.18
C LYS A 164 -4.50 -12.79 16.09
N PHE A 165 -3.53 -13.52 15.55
CA PHE A 165 -2.49 -14.17 16.33
C PHE A 165 -1.73 -13.14 17.17
N ASN A 166 -1.60 -13.47 18.45
CA ASN A 166 -0.99 -12.62 19.44
C ASN A 166 0.37 -13.20 19.83
N PHE A 167 1.41 -12.39 19.66
CA PHE A 167 2.74 -12.67 20.15
C PHE A 167 3.25 -11.45 20.91
N GLU A 168 3.79 -11.64 22.12
CA GLU A 168 4.23 -10.55 23.00
C GLU A 168 3.15 -9.47 23.23
N ASP A 169 1.90 -9.90 23.42
CA ASP A 169 0.71 -9.06 23.62
C ASP A 169 0.35 -8.16 22.42
N ARG A 170 0.86 -8.48 21.22
CA ARG A 170 0.62 -7.69 20.00
C ARG A 170 0.07 -8.56 18.87
N SER A 171 -1.00 -8.11 18.24
CA SER A 171 -1.55 -8.68 17.02
C SER A 171 -1.82 -7.59 15.99
N LEU A 172 -1.78 -7.97 14.71
CA LEU A 172 -2.13 -7.06 13.60
C LEU A 172 -3.58 -6.61 13.74
N TRP A 173 -4.49 -7.53 14.06
CA TRP A 173 -5.90 -7.25 14.25
C TRP A 173 -6.14 -6.18 15.31
N ALA A 174 -5.51 -6.29 16.48
CA ALA A 174 -5.65 -5.29 17.54
C ALA A 174 -5.09 -3.93 17.11
N ALA A 175 -3.93 -3.92 16.42
CA ALA A 175 -3.32 -2.69 15.92
C ALA A 175 -4.22 -1.97 14.89
N PHE A 176 -4.81 -2.71 13.96
CA PHE A 176 -5.72 -2.17 12.94
C PHE A 176 -7.08 -1.76 13.54
N ASN A 177 -7.62 -2.53 14.50
CA ASN A 177 -8.81 -2.15 15.27
C ASN A 177 -8.62 -0.79 15.95
N THR A 178 -7.47 -0.52 16.56
CA THR A 178 -7.21 0.80 17.17
C THR A 178 -7.31 1.94 16.15
N SER A 179 -6.88 1.72 14.90
CA SER A 179 -7.06 2.72 13.83
C SER A 179 -8.53 2.88 13.43
N LEU A 180 -9.31 1.79 13.43
CA LEU A 180 -10.74 1.86 13.18
C LEU A 180 -11.49 2.58 14.31
N GLU A 181 -11.22 2.25 15.57
CA GLU A 181 -11.80 2.93 16.74
C GLU A 181 -11.52 4.44 16.68
N ARG A 182 -10.33 4.82 16.18
CA ARG A 182 -9.99 6.24 15.98
C ARG A 182 -10.82 6.93 14.91
N LEU A 183 -11.32 6.19 13.92
CA LEU A 183 -12.21 6.73 12.89
C LEU A 183 -13.54 7.17 13.51
N GLU A 184 -14.02 6.48 14.56
CA GLU A 184 -15.27 6.83 15.23
C GLU A 184 -15.22 8.22 15.90
N PHE A 185 -14.02 8.70 16.27
CA PHE A 185 -13.81 10.05 16.79
C PHE A 185 -13.79 11.13 15.71
N GLN A 186 -13.77 10.76 14.43
CA GLN A 186 -13.91 11.71 13.32
C GLN A 186 -15.38 12.10 13.15
N LYS A 187 -15.62 13.35 12.73
CA LYS A 187 -16.97 13.83 12.44
C LYS A 187 -17.54 13.09 11.21
N ASP A 188 -18.80 12.70 11.27
CA ASP A 188 -19.52 12.02 10.18
C ASP A 188 -18.78 10.76 9.70
N HIS A 189 -18.31 9.92 10.64
CA HIS A 189 -17.46 8.76 10.36
C HIS A 189 -18.16 7.61 9.61
N LEU A 190 -19.49 7.53 9.67
CA LEU A 190 -20.26 6.42 9.09
C LEU A 190 -20.04 6.27 7.58
N SER A 191 -19.95 7.38 6.85
CA SER A 191 -19.68 7.36 5.41
C SER A 191 -18.26 6.88 5.09
N ALA A 192 -17.27 7.30 5.88
CA ALA A 192 -15.89 6.81 5.77
C ALA A 192 -15.78 5.33 6.13
N ALA A 193 -16.49 4.88 7.17
CA ALA A 193 -16.56 3.48 7.54
C ALA A 193 -17.22 2.63 6.45
N SER A 194 -18.30 3.12 5.82
CA SER A 194 -18.90 2.48 4.65
C SER A 194 -17.91 2.41 3.49
N LEU A 195 -17.19 3.49 3.18
CA LEU A 195 -16.16 3.49 2.14
C LEU A 195 -15.04 2.49 2.45
N LEU A 196 -14.59 2.41 3.70
CA LEU A 196 -13.59 1.45 4.16
C LEU A 196 -13.99 0.00 3.83
N GLN A 197 -15.26 -0.35 4.02
CA GLN A 197 -15.75 -1.70 3.72
C GLN A 197 -15.79 -2.01 2.21
N ILE A 198 -15.84 -0.97 1.36
CA ILE A 198 -16.01 -1.11 -0.09
C ILE A 198 -14.67 -1.11 -0.83
N LEU A 199 -13.71 -0.33 -0.35
CA LEU A 199 -12.40 -0.13 -0.99
C LEU A 199 -11.70 -1.43 -1.42
N PRO A 200 -11.71 -2.53 -0.63
CA PRO A 200 -11.00 -3.76 -1.04
C PRO A 200 -11.55 -4.41 -2.31
N PHE A 201 -12.79 -4.11 -2.68
CA PHE A 201 -13.43 -4.61 -3.91
C PHE A 201 -13.12 -3.76 -5.15
N LEU A 202 -12.33 -2.69 -5.01
CA LEU A 202 -11.93 -1.81 -6.11
C LEU A 202 -10.47 -2.08 -6.51
N CYS A 203 -10.20 -2.05 -7.82
CA CYS A 203 -8.84 -2.07 -8.35
C CYS A 203 -8.12 -0.74 -8.09
N PHE A 204 -6.88 -0.81 -7.60
CA PHE A 204 -6.00 0.35 -7.34
C PHE A 204 -4.86 0.49 -8.37
N HIS A 205 -4.73 -0.45 -9.31
CA HIS A 205 -3.65 -0.44 -10.31
C HIS A 205 -3.87 0.66 -11.37
N ASN A 206 -2.78 1.24 -11.87
CA ASN A 206 -2.79 2.20 -13.00
C ASN A 206 -3.77 3.37 -12.83
N ASP A 207 -3.90 3.91 -11.61
CA ASP A 207 -4.81 5.00 -11.26
C ASP A 207 -6.31 4.72 -11.52
N SER A 208 -6.71 3.46 -11.75
CA SER A 208 -8.09 3.08 -12.11
C SER A 208 -9.13 3.58 -11.10
N VAL A 209 -8.79 3.52 -9.81
CA VAL A 209 -9.68 3.98 -8.73
C VAL A 209 -9.93 5.49 -8.76
N ASP A 210 -8.93 6.29 -9.14
CA ASP A 210 -9.04 7.75 -9.14
C ASP A 210 -9.92 8.18 -10.33
N ASP A 211 -9.75 7.56 -11.48
CA ASP A 211 -10.63 7.71 -12.64
C ASP A 211 -12.06 7.30 -12.32
N PHE A 212 -12.25 6.14 -11.69
CA PHE A 212 -13.56 5.69 -11.23
C PHE A 212 -14.18 6.71 -10.27
N PHE A 213 -13.46 7.22 -9.28
CA PHE A 213 -14.00 8.20 -8.33
C PHE A 213 -14.37 9.54 -8.99
N LYS A 214 -13.63 9.99 -9.99
CA LYS A 214 -13.89 11.22 -10.75
C LYS A 214 -15.02 11.09 -11.78
N MET A 215 -15.36 9.87 -12.19
CA MET A 215 -16.43 9.60 -13.16
C MET A 215 -17.77 10.21 -12.74
N ASP A 216 -18.53 10.78 -13.69
CA ASP A 216 -19.87 11.30 -13.42
C ASP A 216 -20.90 10.17 -13.23
N LYS A 217 -21.41 10.09 -12.00
CA LYS A 217 -22.36 9.06 -11.53
C LYS A 217 -23.78 9.59 -11.35
N ARG A 218 -24.06 10.84 -11.75
CA ARG A 218 -25.39 11.46 -11.58
C ARG A 218 -26.51 10.68 -12.27
N CYS A 219 -26.20 9.99 -13.37
CA CYS A 219 -27.12 9.13 -14.10
C CYS A 219 -27.66 7.96 -13.28
N LEU A 220 -26.99 7.57 -12.18
CA LEU A 220 -27.43 6.48 -11.32
C LEU A 220 -28.52 6.89 -10.32
N ARG A 221 -28.76 8.19 -10.11
CA ARG A 221 -29.80 8.68 -9.19
C ARG A 221 -31.21 8.32 -9.63
N GLU A 222 -31.38 7.99 -10.90
CA GLU A 222 -32.66 7.60 -11.52
C GLU A 222 -32.84 6.07 -11.56
N SER A 223 -31.82 5.30 -11.14
CA SER A 223 -31.92 3.84 -11.10
C SER A 223 -32.92 3.39 -10.03
N LYS A 224 -33.73 2.39 -10.36
CA LYS A 224 -34.71 1.76 -9.45
C LYS A 224 -34.06 0.75 -8.49
N GLU A 225 -32.80 0.38 -8.73
CA GLU A 225 -32.10 -0.62 -7.92
C GLU A 225 -31.53 0.04 -6.66
N GLU A 226 -31.86 -0.54 -5.50
CA GLU A 226 -31.43 -0.04 -4.20
C GLU A 226 -29.98 -0.49 -3.93
N LEU A 227 -29.03 0.43 -4.15
CA LEU A 227 -27.60 0.27 -3.85
C LEU A 227 -27.25 0.94 -2.51
N SER A 228 -28.04 0.65 -1.48
CA SER A 228 -28.03 1.35 -0.19
C SER A 228 -26.72 1.18 0.58
N ASP A 229 -25.99 0.08 0.37
CA ASP A 229 -24.74 -0.20 1.09
C ASP A 229 -23.53 0.49 0.48
N ILE A 230 -23.64 0.97 -0.76
CA ILE A 230 -22.56 1.59 -1.51
C ILE A 230 -22.88 3.01 -1.98
N VAL A 231 -23.83 3.68 -1.32
CA VAL A 231 -24.26 5.06 -1.65
C VAL A 231 -23.08 6.04 -1.70
N VAL A 232 -22.05 5.82 -0.88
CA VAL A 232 -20.84 6.64 -0.90
C VAL A 232 -20.14 6.62 -2.27
N LEU A 233 -20.14 5.49 -2.99
CA LEU A 233 -19.57 5.39 -4.34
C LEU A 233 -20.39 6.16 -5.38
N GLN A 234 -21.68 6.36 -5.17
CA GLN A 234 -22.54 7.15 -6.06
C GLN A 234 -22.40 8.66 -5.84
N SER A 235 -21.67 9.06 -4.79
CA SER A 235 -21.45 10.46 -4.46
C SER A 235 -20.43 11.10 -5.41
N GLY A 236 -20.44 12.44 -5.46
CA GLY A 236 -19.44 13.18 -6.23
C GLY A 236 -18.04 13.04 -5.62
N PHE A 237 -17.01 13.23 -6.45
CA PHE A 237 -15.61 13.12 -6.06
C PHE A 237 -15.25 13.91 -4.79
N ALA A 238 -15.82 15.10 -4.58
CA ALA A 238 -15.56 15.91 -3.39
C ALA A 238 -15.99 15.21 -2.08
N VAL A 239 -17.10 14.47 -2.11
CA VAL A 239 -17.57 13.69 -0.95
C VAL A 239 -16.65 12.51 -0.72
N ILE A 240 -16.35 11.73 -1.78
CA ILE A 240 -15.43 10.59 -1.69
C ILE A 240 -14.06 11.04 -1.18
N SER A 241 -13.53 12.15 -1.70
CA SER A 241 -12.24 12.73 -1.25
C SER A 241 -12.27 13.17 0.21
N SER A 242 -13.41 13.64 0.73
CA SER A 242 -13.58 13.96 2.16
C SER A 242 -13.54 12.70 3.01
N GLU A 243 -14.21 11.62 2.58
CA GLU A 243 -14.18 10.34 3.30
C GLU A 243 -12.80 9.68 3.25
N LEU A 244 -12.13 9.72 2.08
CA LEU A 244 -10.74 9.32 1.93
C LEU A 244 -9.81 10.14 2.83
N PHE A 245 -10.03 11.44 2.99
CA PHE A 245 -9.22 12.25 3.91
C PHE A 245 -9.31 11.73 5.35
N LYS A 246 -10.51 11.35 5.81
CA LYS A 246 -10.69 10.76 7.15
C LYS A 246 -9.96 9.42 7.30
N LEU A 247 -10.05 8.55 6.28
CA LEU A 247 -9.35 7.25 6.29
C LEU A 247 -7.82 7.39 6.30
N ARG A 248 -7.28 8.40 5.60
CA ARG A 248 -5.85 8.77 5.67
C ARG A 248 -5.45 9.23 7.08
N GLY A 249 -6.36 9.92 7.76
CA GLY A 249 -6.14 10.42 9.12
C GLY A 249 -6.06 9.36 10.21
N VAL A 250 -6.31 8.10 9.85
CA VAL A 250 -6.16 6.95 10.74
C VAL A 250 -5.26 5.85 10.13
N SER A 251 -4.47 6.19 9.10
CA SER A 251 -3.52 5.30 8.42
C SER A 251 -4.12 4.04 7.78
N PHE A 252 -5.34 4.11 7.23
CA PHE A 252 -5.85 3.00 6.39
C PHE A 252 -5.18 2.96 5.01
N TYR A 253 -4.65 4.10 4.54
CA TYR A 253 -3.88 4.18 3.30
C TYR A 253 -2.93 5.38 3.32
N LEU A 254 -1.94 5.36 2.42
CA LEU A 254 -0.99 6.44 2.18
C LEU A 254 -1.11 6.96 0.74
N TYR A 255 -0.67 8.19 0.50
CA TYR A 255 -0.44 8.66 -0.89
C TYR A 255 1.00 8.40 -1.29
N ASN A 256 1.17 7.80 -2.46
CA ASN A 256 2.46 7.71 -3.13
C ASN A 256 2.82 9.11 -3.66
N ASP A 257 3.61 9.82 -2.87
CA ASP A 257 4.18 11.13 -3.14
C ASP A 257 3.17 12.31 -3.17
N THR A 258 3.57 13.39 -2.50
CA THR A 258 2.87 14.70 -2.56
C THR A 258 3.12 15.45 -3.88
N SER A 259 4.12 15.04 -4.67
CA SER A 259 4.51 15.68 -5.93
C SER A 259 3.74 15.16 -7.15
N SER A 260 3.17 13.95 -7.06
CA SER A 260 2.37 13.36 -8.14
C SER A 260 1.00 14.03 -8.26
N ARG A 261 0.60 14.32 -9.50
CA ARG A 261 -0.80 14.70 -9.81
C ARG A 261 -1.76 13.52 -9.69
N THR A 262 -1.24 12.29 -9.73
CA THR A 262 -2.01 11.07 -9.56
C THR A 262 -1.95 10.67 -8.09
N LYS A 263 -3.13 10.69 -7.47
CA LYS A 263 -3.31 10.42 -6.04
C LYS A 263 -3.56 8.94 -5.83
N ALA A 264 -2.61 8.10 -6.25
CA ALA A 264 -2.72 6.65 -6.08
C ALA A 264 -2.89 6.33 -4.59
N LEU A 265 -4.01 5.66 -4.27
CA LEU A 265 -4.30 5.21 -2.92
C LEU A 265 -3.47 3.95 -2.65
N ASN A 266 -2.51 4.04 -1.75
CA ASN A 266 -1.67 2.92 -1.36
C ASN A 266 -2.20 2.29 -0.06
N ILE A 267 -2.96 1.20 -0.20
CA ILE A 267 -3.45 0.39 0.92
C ILE A 267 -2.51 -0.81 1.07
N HIS A 268 -1.90 -0.96 2.25
CA HIS A 268 -1.07 -2.14 2.52
C HIS A 268 -1.92 -3.42 2.37
N PRO A 269 -1.44 -4.49 1.71
CA PRO A 269 -2.34 -5.62 1.45
C PRO A 269 -2.81 -6.37 2.70
N LEU A 270 -1.99 -6.51 3.76
CA LEU A 270 -2.46 -6.95 5.08
C LEU A 270 -3.58 -6.07 5.68
N MET A 271 -3.59 -4.76 5.40
CA MET A 271 -4.69 -3.87 5.79
C MET A 271 -5.93 -4.12 4.93
N SER A 272 -5.76 -4.34 3.63
CA SER A 272 -6.84 -4.73 2.72
C SER A 272 -7.51 -6.04 3.16
N GLN A 273 -6.70 -7.04 3.54
CA GLN A 273 -7.16 -8.30 4.13
C GLN A 273 -7.94 -8.05 5.41
N TYR A 274 -7.44 -7.21 6.32
CA TYR A 274 -8.18 -6.84 7.52
C TYR A 274 -9.52 -6.18 7.19
N MET A 275 -9.57 -5.24 6.24
CA MET A 275 -10.81 -4.55 5.83
C MET A 275 -11.85 -5.54 5.30
N LEU A 276 -11.43 -6.56 4.54
CA LEU A 276 -12.28 -7.64 4.04
C LEU A 276 -12.76 -8.57 5.16
N LEU A 277 -11.86 -9.02 6.01
CA LEU A 277 -12.13 -10.04 7.01
C LEU A 277 -12.86 -9.49 8.24
N HIS A 278 -12.86 -8.16 8.42
CA HIS A 278 -13.57 -7.48 9.49
C HIS A 278 -15.09 -7.49 9.29
N ILE A 279 -15.56 -7.34 8.06
CA ILE A 279 -16.99 -7.47 7.76
C ILE A 279 -17.39 -8.95 7.74
N ASP A 280 -18.63 -9.26 8.14
CA ASP A 280 -19.15 -10.62 8.08
C ASP A 280 -19.40 -11.08 6.63
N GLU A 281 -19.56 -12.39 6.45
CA GLU A 281 -19.72 -13.02 5.14
C GLU A 281 -20.94 -12.51 4.37
N GLN A 282 -22.09 -12.37 5.04
CA GLN A 282 -23.31 -11.89 4.41
C GLN A 282 -23.12 -10.45 3.91
N ARG A 283 -22.44 -9.62 4.72
CA ARG A 283 -22.07 -8.26 4.33
C ARG A 283 -21.12 -8.25 3.13
N ARG A 284 -20.09 -9.09 3.12
CA ARG A 284 -19.15 -9.22 1.98
C ARG A 284 -19.89 -9.54 0.68
N ILE A 285 -20.72 -10.58 0.69
CA ILE A 285 -21.49 -11.02 -0.48
C ILE A 285 -22.43 -9.89 -0.97
N SER A 286 -23.12 -9.22 -0.04
CA SER A 286 -23.99 -8.09 -0.39
C SER A 286 -23.21 -6.94 -1.06
N LEU A 287 -22.03 -6.59 -0.54
CA LEU A 287 -21.19 -5.55 -1.09
C LEU A 287 -20.64 -5.93 -2.47
N MET A 288 -20.11 -7.15 -2.65
CA MET A 288 -19.66 -7.65 -3.95
C MET A 288 -20.77 -7.57 -5.00
N ARG A 289 -21.96 -8.07 -4.67
CA ARG A 289 -23.13 -8.00 -5.54
C ARG A 289 -23.45 -6.56 -5.93
N GLN A 290 -23.53 -5.64 -4.96
CA GLN A 290 -23.86 -4.24 -5.22
C GLN A 290 -22.77 -3.52 -6.02
N VAL A 291 -21.49 -3.81 -5.78
CA VAL A 291 -20.36 -3.25 -6.53
C VAL A 291 -20.41 -3.68 -7.99
N LEU A 292 -20.62 -4.97 -8.26
CA LEU A 292 -20.76 -5.48 -9.64
C LEU A 292 -22.01 -4.91 -10.33
N GLN A 293 -23.13 -4.80 -9.61
CA GLN A 293 -24.35 -4.17 -10.11
C GLN A 293 -24.13 -2.68 -10.46
N LEU A 294 -23.39 -1.94 -9.62
CA LEU A 294 -23.01 -0.56 -9.89
C LEU A 294 -22.21 -0.43 -11.18
N PHE A 295 -21.21 -1.29 -11.36
CA PHE A 295 -20.36 -1.30 -12.56
C PHE A 295 -21.15 -1.60 -13.82
N TYR A 296 -22.00 -2.63 -13.79
CA TYR A 296 -22.89 -2.94 -14.89
C TYR A 296 -23.79 -1.75 -15.25
N ASN A 297 -24.41 -1.11 -14.26
CA ASN A 297 -25.29 0.05 -14.49
C ASN A 297 -24.55 1.23 -15.13
N LEU A 298 -23.29 1.46 -14.76
CA LEU A 298 -22.48 2.52 -15.37
C LEU A 298 -22.18 2.24 -16.84
N VAL A 299 -21.84 1.00 -17.18
CA VAL A 299 -21.52 0.59 -18.56
C VAL A 299 -22.78 0.49 -19.42
N ALA A 300 -23.89 0.00 -18.87
CA ALA A 300 -25.17 -0.09 -19.57
C ALA A 300 -25.73 1.28 -20.00
N ILE A 301 -25.40 2.35 -19.25
CA ILE A 301 -25.76 3.73 -19.60
C ILE A 301 -24.81 4.30 -20.66
N ALA A 302 -23.52 3.97 -20.58
CA ALA A 302 -22.47 4.54 -21.41
C ALA A 302 -21.35 3.51 -21.62
N ALA A 303 -21.43 2.79 -22.76
CA ALA A 303 -20.54 1.68 -23.07
C ALA A 303 -19.06 2.08 -23.14
N GLU A 304 -18.76 3.34 -23.47
CA GLU A 304 -17.40 3.88 -23.48
C GLU A 304 -16.71 3.84 -22.10
N ARG A 305 -17.46 3.69 -21.02
CA ARG A 305 -16.93 3.57 -19.65
C ARG A 305 -16.35 2.20 -19.35
N GLU A 306 -16.59 1.19 -20.19
CA GLU A 306 -16.18 -0.18 -19.95
C GLU A 306 -14.67 -0.31 -19.72
N VAL A 307 -13.85 0.44 -20.49
CA VAL A 307 -12.39 0.44 -20.35
C VAL A 307 -11.94 0.85 -18.94
N GLN A 308 -12.63 1.81 -18.32
CA GLN A 308 -12.33 2.29 -16.97
C GLN A 308 -12.90 1.36 -15.88
N ILE A 309 -13.93 0.58 -16.20
CA ILE A 309 -14.66 -0.27 -15.25
C ILE A 309 -14.14 -1.71 -15.24
N LYS A 310 -13.69 -2.24 -16.38
CA LYS A 310 -13.21 -3.63 -16.55
C LYS A 310 -12.15 -4.02 -15.49
N PRO A 311 -11.13 -3.19 -15.18
CA PRO A 311 -10.16 -3.53 -14.13
C PRO A 311 -10.80 -3.73 -12.75
N HIS A 312 -11.81 -2.95 -12.41
CA HIS A 312 -12.52 -3.08 -11.13
C HIS A 312 -13.38 -4.34 -11.07
N VAL A 313 -14.03 -4.72 -12.18
CA VAL A 313 -14.79 -5.98 -12.27
C VAL A 313 -13.86 -7.17 -12.09
N GLN A 314 -12.74 -7.22 -12.84
CA GLN A 314 -11.75 -8.29 -12.73
C GLN A 314 -11.20 -8.39 -11.31
N HIS A 315 -10.85 -7.27 -10.68
CA HIS A 315 -10.39 -7.25 -9.30
C HIS A 315 -11.45 -7.77 -8.33
N CYS A 316 -12.70 -7.30 -8.44
CA CYS A 316 -13.78 -7.76 -7.57
C CYS A 316 -14.01 -9.27 -7.69
N ILE A 317 -13.93 -9.83 -8.91
CA ILE A 317 -14.03 -11.28 -9.14
C ILE A 317 -12.84 -12.03 -8.57
N ARG A 318 -11.61 -11.52 -8.68
CA ARG A 318 -10.45 -12.11 -8.01
C ARG A 318 -10.63 -12.14 -6.50
N VAL A 319 -11.16 -11.07 -5.91
CA VAL A 319 -11.49 -11.04 -4.47
C VAL A 319 -12.58 -12.06 -4.12
N CYS A 320 -13.60 -12.26 -4.97
CA CYS A 320 -14.61 -13.31 -4.76
C CYS A 320 -13.98 -14.70 -4.74
N ARG A 321 -13.17 -15.03 -5.77
CA ARG A 321 -12.45 -16.31 -5.87
C ARG A 321 -11.55 -16.53 -4.67
N GLY A 322 -10.77 -15.51 -4.29
CA GLY A 322 -9.88 -15.56 -3.14
C GLY A 322 -10.60 -15.61 -1.78
N LEU A 323 -11.93 -15.53 -1.73
CA LEU A 323 -12.75 -15.71 -0.52
C LEU A 323 -13.63 -16.97 -0.60
N GLY A 324 -13.40 -17.83 -1.59
CA GLY A 324 -14.18 -19.06 -1.80
C GLY A 324 -15.62 -18.80 -2.25
N VAL A 325 -15.90 -17.59 -2.75
CA VAL A 325 -17.24 -17.20 -3.21
C VAL A 325 -17.31 -17.31 -4.73
N SER A 326 -18.18 -18.19 -5.22
CA SER A 326 -18.44 -18.28 -6.66
C SER A 326 -19.22 -17.04 -7.13
N PRO A 327 -18.97 -16.51 -8.34
CA PRO A 327 -19.82 -15.49 -8.93
C PRO A 327 -21.31 -15.89 -8.97
N ASN A 328 -21.60 -17.19 -9.07
CA ASN A 328 -22.97 -17.72 -9.03
C ASN A 328 -23.63 -17.60 -7.65
N ASP A 329 -22.85 -17.53 -6.58
CA ASP A 329 -23.35 -17.40 -5.20
C ASP A 329 -23.73 -15.95 -4.85
N LEU A 330 -23.41 -15.00 -5.73
CA LEU A 330 -23.69 -13.58 -5.53
C LEU A 330 -25.15 -13.19 -5.80
N ASP A 331 -26.00 -14.10 -6.29
CA ASP A 331 -27.41 -13.85 -6.61
C ASP A 331 -27.60 -12.58 -7.48
N LEU A 332 -26.74 -12.47 -8.50
CA LEU A 332 -26.77 -11.38 -9.47
C LEU A 332 -27.84 -11.65 -10.53
N ALA A 333 -28.47 -10.59 -11.04
CA ALA A 333 -29.43 -10.72 -12.14
C ALA A 333 -28.75 -11.31 -13.39
N ASP A 334 -29.46 -12.17 -14.14
CA ASP A 334 -28.91 -12.89 -15.31
C ASP A 334 -28.15 -12.01 -16.29
N ARG A 335 -28.64 -10.79 -16.52
CA ARG A 335 -28.00 -9.79 -17.39
C ARG A 335 -26.61 -9.36 -16.92
N VAL A 336 -26.45 -9.21 -15.60
CA VAL A 336 -25.19 -8.81 -14.97
C VAL A 336 -24.24 -9.99 -14.96
N MET A 337 -24.73 -11.18 -14.60
CA MET A 337 -23.92 -12.40 -14.66
C MET A 337 -23.38 -12.68 -16.06
N LYS A 338 -24.23 -12.54 -17.09
CA LYS A 338 -23.81 -12.72 -18.48
C LYS A 338 -22.75 -11.71 -18.90
N TRP A 339 -22.89 -10.45 -18.48
CA TRP A 339 -21.91 -9.40 -18.77
C TRP A 339 -20.58 -9.64 -18.07
N VAL A 340 -20.60 -9.99 -16.77
CA VAL A 340 -19.40 -10.34 -16.01
C VAL A 340 -18.68 -11.53 -16.63
N SER A 341 -19.42 -12.58 -17.03
CA SER A 341 -18.83 -13.78 -17.62
C SER A 341 -18.17 -13.47 -18.97
N GLY A 342 -18.83 -12.69 -19.83
CA GLY A 342 -18.25 -12.28 -21.12
C GLY A 342 -16.96 -11.46 -20.96
N LEU A 343 -16.87 -10.60 -19.94
CA LEU A 343 -15.65 -9.84 -19.65
C LEU A 343 -14.47 -10.69 -19.18
N LEU A 344 -14.75 -11.85 -18.57
CA LEU A 344 -13.73 -12.80 -18.11
C LEU A 344 -13.22 -13.66 -19.27
N GLU A 345 -14.12 -14.17 -20.11
CA GLU A 345 -13.79 -14.96 -21.31
C GLU A 345 -12.89 -14.15 -22.29
N GLU A 346 -13.19 -12.87 -22.50
CA GLU A 346 -12.35 -11.98 -23.32
C GLU A 346 -10.97 -11.68 -22.71
N GLY A 347 -10.81 -11.87 -21.39
CA GLY A 347 -9.54 -11.70 -20.69
C GLY A 347 -8.64 -12.94 -20.80
N GLU A 348 -9.25 -14.12 -20.73
CA GLU A 348 -8.55 -15.41 -20.85
C GLU A 348 -8.04 -15.65 -22.29
N GLU A 349 -8.82 -15.29 -23.33
CA GLU A 349 -8.37 -15.35 -24.73
C GLU A 349 -7.18 -14.41 -25.05
N ALA A 350 -7.01 -13.33 -24.27
CA ALA A 350 -5.89 -12.41 -24.42
C ALA A 350 -4.61 -12.88 -23.67
N GLN A 351 -4.77 -13.72 -22.63
CA GLN A 351 -3.67 -14.29 -21.85
C GLN A 351 -3.12 -15.59 -22.45
N GLU A 352 -3.91 -16.39 -23.18
CA GLU A 352 -3.42 -17.61 -23.86
C GLU A 352 -2.35 -17.37 -24.96
N LEU A 353 -2.03 -16.11 -25.29
CA LEU A 353 -0.97 -15.74 -26.24
C LEU A 353 0.35 -15.28 -25.56
N GLY A 354 0.44 -15.31 -24.23
CA GLY A 354 1.66 -15.08 -23.48
C GLY A 354 1.79 -16.08 -22.34
N ASP A 355 2.80 -16.95 -22.40
CA ASP A 355 3.12 -17.90 -21.32
C ASP A 355 3.26 -17.16 -19.98
N SER A 356 2.30 -17.33 -19.07
CA SER A 356 2.46 -17.05 -17.65
C SER A 356 1.73 -18.11 -16.83
N ASP A 357 2.46 -18.63 -15.86
CA ASP A 357 2.19 -19.77 -14.99
C ASP A 357 0.78 -19.76 -14.37
N GLU A 358 0.09 -20.90 -14.36
CA GLU A 358 -1.15 -21.12 -13.60
C GLU A 358 -0.83 -21.23 -12.10
N GLY A 359 -0.41 -20.12 -11.49
CA GLY A 359 -0.43 -19.91 -10.05
C GLY A 359 -1.42 -18.79 -9.76
N GLY A 360 -2.53 -19.07 -9.06
CA GLY A 360 -3.58 -18.08 -8.82
C GLY A 360 -3.01 -16.77 -8.24
N GLU A 361 -2.98 -15.72 -9.05
CA GLU A 361 -2.54 -14.38 -8.64
C GLU A 361 -3.37 -13.95 -7.42
N ASN A 362 -2.72 -13.89 -6.26
CA ASN A 362 -3.34 -13.37 -5.05
C ASN A 362 -3.57 -11.86 -5.26
N PRO A 363 -4.82 -11.35 -5.22
CA PRO A 363 -5.12 -9.94 -5.46
C PRO A 363 -4.60 -9.01 -4.36
N PHE A 364 -3.86 -9.55 -3.39
CA PHE A 364 -3.23 -8.87 -2.27
C PHE A 364 -1.70 -9.03 -2.27
N ASP A 365 -1.08 -9.53 -3.34
CA ASP A 365 0.38 -9.50 -3.45
C ASP A 365 0.88 -8.11 -3.88
N ASP A 366 2.07 -7.73 -3.38
CA ASP A 366 2.71 -6.44 -3.66
C ASP A 366 3.40 -6.54 -5.04
N PRO A 367 3.39 -5.49 -5.89
CA PRO A 367 4.17 -5.39 -7.13
C PRO A 367 5.70 -5.55 -7.01
N VAL A 368 6.24 -6.09 -5.91
CA VAL A 368 7.68 -6.36 -5.74
C VAL A 368 8.16 -7.43 -6.72
N GLU A 369 7.32 -8.43 -7.06
CA GLU A 369 7.61 -9.36 -8.16
C GLU A 369 7.66 -8.62 -9.51
N LEU A 370 6.75 -7.66 -9.71
CA LEU A 370 6.71 -6.82 -10.91
C LEU A 370 7.93 -5.87 -11.03
N LEU A 371 8.61 -5.52 -9.93
CA LEU A 371 9.80 -4.65 -10.02
C LEU A 371 10.97 -5.39 -10.68
N GLN A 372 11.20 -6.65 -10.35
CA GLN A 372 12.27 -7.44 -10.99
C GLN A 372 11.95 -7.67 -12.47
N GLU A 373 10.72 -8.07 -12.78
CA GLU A 373 10.26 -8.25 -14.17
C GLU A 373 10.32 -6.94 -14.97
N SER A 374 9.91 -5.81 -14.38
CA SER A 374 9.98 -4.49 -15.03
C SER A 374 11.43 -4.04 -15.27
N VAL A 375 12.33 -4.33 -14.32
CA VAL A 375 13.76 -4.05 -14.48
C VAL A 375 14.34 -4.94 -15.57
N ASP A 376 14.03 -6.24 -15.58
CA ASP A 376 14.52 -7.20 -16.56
C ASP A 376 13.97 -6.90 -17.97
N GLU A 377 12.71 -6.49 -18.09
CA GLU A 377 12.09 -6.02 -19.33
C GLU A 377 12.79 -4.75 -19.84
N PHE A 378 12.95 -3.74 -18.98
CA PHE A 378 13.64 -2.50 -19.36
C PHE A 378 15.09 -2.75 -19.78
N VAL A 379 15.81 -3.58 -19.04
CA VAL A 379 17.19 -4.01 -19.34
C VAL A 379 17.25 -4.73 -20.69
N THR A 380 16.36 -5.70 -20.91
CA THR A 380 16.28 -6.47 -22.16
C THR A 380 15.98 -5.58 -23.36
N LEU A 381 15.03 -4.65 -23.23
CA LEU A 381 14.68 -3.69 -24.28
C LEU A 381 15.88 -2.78 -24.62
N CYS A 382 16.54 -2.23 -23.61
CA CYS A 382 17.70 -1.35 -23.80
C CYS A 382 18.86 -2.06 -24.50
N PHE A 383 19.23 -3.25 -24.04
CA PHE A 383 20.34 -4.00 -24.62
C PHE A 383 20.02 -4.57 -26.00
N GLY A 384 18.81 -5.12 -26.19
CA GLY A 384 18.36 -5.57 -27.51
C GLY A 384 18.31 -4.44 -28.53
N MET A 385 18.06 -3.20 -28.09
CA MET A 385 18.09 -2.02 -28.95
C MET A 385 19.52 -1.54 -29.25
N ARG A 386 20.45 -1.60 -28.29
CA ARG A 386 21.88 -1.29 -28.51
C ARG A 386 22.48 -2.13 -29.64
N GLU A 387 22.18 -3.42 -29.65
CA GLU A 387 22.64 -4.33 -30.71
C GLU A 387 22.04 -4.00 -32.07
N LYS A 388 20.75 -3.63 -32.11
CA LYS A 388 20.06 -3.28 -33.36
C LYS A 388 20.51 -1.93 -33.91
N LEU A 389 20.75 -0.93 -33.06
CA LEU A 389 21.21 0.41 -33.48
C LEU A 389 22.64 0.42 -34.04
N HIS A 390 23.52 -0.49 -33.62
CA HIS A 390 24.83 -0.68 -34.26
C HIS A 390 24.72 -1.10 -35.74
N GLY A 391 23.56 -1.60 -36.19
CA GLY A 391 23.30 -1.98 -37.57
C GLY A 391 22.62 -0.91 -38.45
N TYR A 392 22.06 0.16 -37.87
CA TYR A 392 21.32 1.19 -38.60
C TYR A 392 22.05 2.54 -38.54
N GLY A 393 22.69 2.92 -39.66
CA GLY A 393 23.26 4.26 -39.82
C GLY A 393 22.20 5.36 -39.75
N ASN A 394 22.58 6.50 -39.18
CA ASN A 394 21.80 7.73 -38.93
C ASN A 394 20.88 8.20 -40.08
N LEU A 395 19.70 7.62 -40.21
CA LEU A 395 18.60 8.19 -40.99
C LEU A 395 17.28 7.62 -40.47
N MET A 396 16.51 8.41 -39.72
CA MET A 396 15.16 8.01 -39.31
C MET A 396 14.19 9.18 -39.32
N SER A 397 13.02 8.93 -39.92
CA SER A 397 11.80 9.74 -39.84
C SER A 397 10.92 9.28 -38.68
N GLU A 398 9.97 10.12 -38.26
CA GLU A 398 8.84 9.72 -37.40
C GLU A 398 8.09 8.54 -38.06
N GLY A 399 7.89 7.45 -37.33
CA GLY A 399 7.31 6.19 -37.83
C GLY A 399 8.30 5.05 -38.07
N SER A 400 9.59 5.27 -37.81
CA SER A 400 10.61 4.26 -37.97
C SER A 400 10.69 3.27 -36.79
N ALA A 401 11.20 2.05 -37.04
CA ALA A 401 11.31 1.01 -36.01
C ALA A 401 12.13 1.46 -34.78
N ALA A 402 13.14 2.30 -34.98
CA ALA A 402 13.94 2.88 -33.90
C ALA A 402 13.12 3.85 -33.03
N TYR A 403 12.23 4.65 -33.61
CA TYR A 403 11.36 5.54 -32.85
C TYR A 403 10.41 4.74 -31.94
N LYS A 404 9.78 3.68 -32.47
CA LYS A 404 8.91 2.80 -31.68
C LYS A 404 9.66 2.15 -30.51
N MET A 405 10.87 1.64 -30.76
CA MET A 405 11.69 1.03 -29.71
C MET A 405 12.09 2.00 -28.59
N ILE A 406 12.30 3.29 -28.89
CA ILE A 406 12.54 4.32 -27.86
C ILE A 406 11.29 4.59 -27.04
N VAL A 407 10.12 4.61 -27.67
CA VAL A 407 8.84 4.74 -26.97
C VAL A 407 8.61 3.53 -26.05
N ASP A 408 8.96 2.33 -26.50
CA ASP A 408 8.88 1.10 -25.69
C ASP A 408 9.86 1.17 -24.50
N CYS A 409 11.12 1.57 -24.71
CA CYS A 409 12.10 1.78 -23.63
C CYS A 409 11.65 2.88 -22.65
N ASN A 410 11.04 3.96 -23.13
CA ASN A 410 10.50 5.03 -22.29
C ASN A 410 9.32 4.55 -21.44
N THR A 411 8.45 3.72 -22.02
CA THR A 411 7.32 3.11 -21.32
C THR A 411 7.82 2.19 -20.20
N ALA A 412 8.74 1.28 -20.52
CA ALA A 412 9.36 0.38 -19.55
C ALA A 412 10.14 1.14 -18.46
N TYR A 413 10.87 2.20 -18.82
CA TYR A 413 11.56 3.06 -17.86
C TYR A 413 10.59 3.74 -16.88
N LYS A 414 9.48 4.29 -17.39
CA LYS A 414 8.44 4.91 -16.54
C LYS A 414 7.82 3.89 -15.60
N GLU A 415 7.69 2.65 -16.04
CA GLU A 415 7.19 1.55 -15.23
C GLU A 415 8.17 1.17 -14.11
N VAL A 416 9.47 1.07 -14.40
CA VAL A 416 10.52 0.93 -13.38
C VAL A 416 10.47 2.09 -12.37
N ARG A 417 10.34 3.33 -12.84
CA ARG A 417 10.22 4.52 -11.96
C ARG A 417 8.95 4.50 -11.12
N ARG A 418 7.83 4.02 -11.66
CA ARG A 418 6.56 3.85 -10.94
C ARG A 418 6.70 2.86 -9.79
N HIS A 419 7.39 1.74 -10.03
CA HIS A 419 7.63 0.70 -9.03
C HIS A 419 8.63 1.12 -7.95
N LEU A 420 9.63 1.93 -8.28
CA LEU A 420 10.62 2.41 -7.30
C LEU A 420 10.11 3.53 -6.39
N GLY A 421 9.04 4.23 -6.78
CA GLY A 421 8.45 5.30 -5.98
C GLY A 421 9.46 6.41 -5.59
N ALA A 422 9.23 7.07 -4.45
CA ALA A 422 10.05 8.18 -3.96
C ALA A 422 11.26 7.75 -3.10
N HIS A 423 11.40 6.46 -2.80
CA HIS A 423 12.54 5.89 -2.06
C HIS A 423 13.20 4.81 -2.90
N GLU A 424 14.30 5.19 -3.55
CA GLU A 424 15.05 4.41 -4.53
C GLU A 424 15.91 3.31 -3.91
N SER A 425 15.32 2.38 -3.15
CA SER A 425 16.05 1.17 -2.75
C SER A 425 15.90 0.10 -3.84
N VAL A 426 16.65 0.26 -4.93
CA VAL A 426 16.82 -0.79 -5.95
C VAL A 426 17.59 -1.96 -5.31
N PRO A 427 17.15 -3.23 -5.48
CA PRO A 427 17.93 -4.38 -5.03
C PRO A 427 19.37 -4.30 -5.53
N GLU A 428 20.36 -4.49 -4.65
CA GLU A 428 21.79 -4.40 -5.01
C GLU A 428 22.18 -5.29 -6.20
N SER A 429 21.49 -6.43 -6.36
CA SER A 429 21.66 -7.34 -7.50
C SER A 429 21.35 -6.71 -8.85
N CYS A 430 20.43 -5.74 -8.89
CA CYS A 430 19.88 -5.18 -10.13
C CYS A 430 20.48 -3.81 -10.45
N LYS A 431 21.12 -3.15 -9.48
CA LYS A 431 21.76 -1.83 -9.66
C LYS A 431 22.76 -1.79 -10.83
N PRO A 432 23.65 -2.79 -11.04
CA PRO A 432 24.63 -2.74 -12.12
C PRO A 432 23.96 -2.75 -13.50
N ASP A 433 23.06 -3.71 -13.73
CA ASP A 433 22.38 -3.89 -15.02
C ASP A 433 21.42 -2.73 -15.31
N LEU A 434 20.72 -2.23 -14.29
CA LEU A 434 19.84 -1.08 -14.41
C LEU A 434 20.63 0.21 -14.71
N ALA A 435 21.77 0.44 -14.06
CA ALA A 435 22.63 1.59 -14.34
C ALA A 435 23.23 1.55 -15.76
N GLU A 436 23.57 0.36 -16.24
CA GLU A 436 24.02 0.16 -17.62
C GLU A 436 22.87 0.40 -18.60
N ALA A 437 21.67 -0.16 -18.37
CA ALA A 437 20.49 0.05 -19.19
C ALA A 437 20.09 1.53 -19.29
N ILE A 438 20.14 2.28 -18.18
CA ILE A 438 19.92 3.74 -18.17
C ILE A 438 20.96 4.46 -19.01
N THR A 439 22.22 4.03 -18.97
CA THR A 439 23.29 4.63 -19.78
C THR A 439 23.04 4.37 -21.26
N VAL A 440 22.67 3.14 -21.61
CA VAL A 440 22.31 2.77 -22.99
C VAL A 440 21.12 3.59 -23.46
N PHE A 441 20.06 3.71 -22.66
CA PHE A 441 18.89 4.51 -23.00
C PHE A 441 19.21 5.99 -23.16
N GLN A 442 20.03 6.54 -22.26
CA GLN A 442 20.51 7.91 -22.35
C GLN A 442 21.29 8.17 -23.66
N ASP A 443 22.18 7.26 -24.04
CA ASP A 443 22.96 7.38 -25.28
C ASP A 443 22.07 7.29 -26.52
N MET A 444 20.99 6.50 -26.47
CA MET A 444 19.98 6.42 -27.54
C MET A 444 19.20 7.74 -27.68
N VAL A 445 18.70 8.27 -26.56
CA VAL A 445 17.99 9.56 -26.46
C VAL A 445 18.88 10.70 -26.99
N ARG A 446 20.16 10.74 -26.59
CA ARG A 446 21.15 11.73 -27.04
C ARG A 446 21.47 11.61 -28.53
N SER A 447 21.74 10.40 -29.00
CA SER A 447 22.13 10.15 -30.40
C SER A 447 21.01 10.50 -31.38
N LEU A 448 19.76 10.40 -30.92
CA LEU A 448 18.58 10.60 -31.76
C LEU A 448 17.85 11.92 -31.50
N SER A 449 18.25 12.70 -30.49
CA SER A 449 17.67 14.00 -30.11
C SER A 449 16.15 13.95 -29.83
N ILE A 450 15.69 12.83 -29.28
CA ILE A 450 14.29 12.59 -28.89
C ILE A 450 14.21 12.71 -27.36
N TYR A 451 13.26 13.47 -26.81
CA TYR A 451 13.11 13.76 -25.37
C TYR A 451 14.35 14.38 -24.68
N PRO A 452 14.87 15.53 -25.14
CA PRO A 452 16.05 16.17 -24.53
C PRO A 452 15.85 16.52 -23.05
N GLU A 453 14.61 16.79 -22.62
CA GLU A 453 14.22 17.01 -21.23
C GLU A 453 14.46 15.78 -20.33
N PHE A 454 14.52 14.58 -20.90
CA PHE A 454 14.63 13.32 -20.18
C PHE A 454 16.07 12.96 -19.83
N ILE A 455 17.05 13.55 -20.53
CA ILE A 455 18.48 13.30 -20.29
C ILE A 455 18.88 13.66 -18.86
N LEU A 456 18.38 14.80 -18.34
CA LEU A 456 18.68 15.24 -16.98
C LEU A 456 18.06 14.31 -15.92
N GLU A 457 16.86 13.78 -16.19
CA GLU A 457 16.21 12.81 -15.32
C GLU A 457 17.00 11.48 -15.26
N LEU A 458 17.46 10.98 -16.41
CA LEU A 458 18.27 9.76 -16.50
C LEU A 458 19.65 9.94 -15.84
N GLU A 459 20.27 11.11 -15.95
CA GLU A 459 21.55 11.42 -15.28
C GLU A 459 21.40 11.43 -13.77
N ASP A 460 20.37 12.08 -13.28
CA ASP A 460 20.08 12.18 -11.85
C ASP A 460 19.75 10.81 -11.26
N PHE A 461 18.98 9.99 -11.98
CA PHE A 461 18.66 8.64 -11.52
C PHE A 461 19.88 7.71 -11.53
N ARG A 462 20.72 7.73 -12.59
CA ARG A 462 21.99 6.98 -12.61
C ARG A 462 22.94 7.44 -11.51
N GLY A 463 23.05 8.76 -11.30
CA GLY A 463 23.90 9.32 -10.25
C GLY A 463 23.54 8.78 -8.87
N ARG A 464 22.23 8.61 -8.60
CA ARG A 464 21.73 8.04 -7.34
C ARG A 464 22.00 6.54 -7.23
N LEU A 465 21.86 5.78 -8.31
CA LEU A 465 22.25 4.36 -8.34
C LEU A 465 23.73 4.09 -8.04
N GLN A 466 24.60 5.06 -8.36
CA GLN A 466 26.06 4.96 -8.17
C GLN A 466 26.55 5.55 -6.84
N GLN A 467 25.72 6.31 -6.12
CA GLN A 467 26.09 6.95 -4.83
C GLN A 467 25.99 6.02 -3.62
N ASP A 468 25.34 4.85 -3.78
CA ASP A 468 25.15 3.85 -2.72
C ASP A 468 26.12 2.65 -2.80
N GLN A 469 27.23 2.76 -3.55
CA GLN A 469 28.29 1.74 -3.63
C GLN A 469 29.38 1.89 -2.57
#